data_AF-A0AA39NNI8-F1
#
_entry.id   AF-A0AA39NNI8-F1
#
_cell.length_a   1.000
_cell.length_b   1.000
_cell.length_c   1.000
_cell.angle_alpha   90.00
_cell.angle_beta   90.00
_cell.angle_gamma   90.00
#
_symmetry.space_group_name_H-M   'P 1'
#
loop_
_entity.id
_entity.type
_entity.pdbx_description
1 polymer ?
#
loop_
_entity_poly.entity_id
_entity_poly.type
_entity_poly.pdbx_seq_one_letter_code
_entity_poly.pdbx_strand_id
1 'polypeptide(L)' 'MNVMLTRCRRGLIVVSNRNFLLGAGQPTLVGRLACGRAWIERTTVAEQRANLPDARGER' A
#
# COMPACT_ATOMS: atom_id res chain seq x y z
N MET A 1 13.19 0.90 14.18
CA MET A 1 12.55 -0.40 13.90
C MET A 1 11.10 -0.15 13.49
N ASN A 2 10.62 -0.66 12.35
CA ASN A 2 9.28 -0.34 11.83
C ASN A 2 8.33 -1.52 12.12
N VAL A 3 7.72 -1.52 13.31
CA VAL A 3 6.97 -2.65 13.88
C VAL A 3 5.85 -3.17 12.97
N MET A 4 5.21 -2.27 12.22
CA MET A 4 4.12 -2.62 11.30
C MET A 4 4.60 -3.50 10.13
N LEU A 5 5.70 -3.10 9.47
CA LEU A 5 6.21 -3.79 8.29
C LEU A 5 6.91 -5.11 8.64
N THR A 6 7.50 -5.22 9.83
CA THR A 6 8.11 -6.48 10.30
C THR A 6 7.11 -7.62 10.50
N ARG A 7 5.80 -7.31 10.54
CA ARG A 7 4.74 -8.32 10.59
C ARG A 7 4.09 -8.58 9.22
N CYS A 8 4.50 -7.86 8.18
CA CYS A 8 3.95 -8.05 6.85
C CYS A 8 4.45 -9.38 6.26
N ARG A 9 3.51 -10.21 5.79
CA ARG A 9 3.78 -11.39 4.98
C ARG A 9 3.69 -11.03 3.50
N ARG A 10 4.31 -11.84 2.65
CA ARG A 10 4.16 -11.73 1.19
C ARG A 10 2.66 -11.80 0.83
N GLY A 11 2.23 -10.94 -0.09
CA GLY A 11 0.82 -10.83 -0.54
C GLY A 11 -0.06 -9.88 0.28
N LEU A 12 0.46 -9.23 1.33
CA LEU A 12 -0.31 -8.21 2.06
C LEU A 12 -0.27 -6.84 1.39
N ILE A 13 -1.39 -6.13 1.52
CA ILE A 13 -1.58 -4.77 1.02
C ILE A 13 -1.42 -3.79 2.17
N VAL A 14 -0.54 -2.81 2.02
CA VAL A 14 -0.39 -1.72 2.98
C VAL A 14 -1.28 -0.57 2.54
N VAL A 15 -2.32 -0.27 3.32
CA VAL A 15 -3.20 0.88 3.09
C VAL A 15 -2.71 2.04 3.96
N SER A 16 -2.52 3.21 3.35
CA SER A 16 -2.07 4.41 4.05
C SER A 16 -2.76 5.66 3.52
N ASN A 17 -2.81 6.70 4.33
CA ASN A 17 -3.32 8.02 3.95
C ASN A 17 -2.25 8.79 3.16
N ARG A 18 -2.65 9.44 2.05
CA ARG A 18 -1.76 10.28 1.22
C ARG A 18 -1.15 11.45 2.00
N ASN A 19 -1.92 12.12 2.85
CA ASN A 19 -1.45 13.23 3.68
C ASN A 19 -0.38 12.75 4.68
N PHE A 20 -0.55 11.54 5.22
CA PHE A 20 0.48 10.94 6.08
C PHE A 20 1.77 10.69 5.30
N LEU A 21 1.71 10.11 4.09
CA LEU A 21 2.89 9.79 3.29
C LEU A 21 3.61 11.01 2.71
N LEU A 22 2.91 12.13 2.51
CA LEU A 22 3.51 13.41 2.12
C LEU A 22 4.06 14.20 3.33
N GLY A 23 3.59 13.90 4.54
CA GLY A 23 4.01 14.54 5.78
C GLY A 23 4.90 13.64 6.62
N ALA A 24 4.46 13.37 7.86
CA ALA A 24 5.23 12.62 8.87
C ALA A 24 5.69 11.21 8.42
N GLY A 25 4.98 10.60 7.46
CA GLY A 25 5.30 9.30 6.89
C GLY A 25 6.39 9.32 5.82
N GLN A 26 6.71 10.48 5.24
CA GLN A 26 7.66 10.63 4.13
C GLN A 26 9.05 10.04 4.40
N PRO A 27 9.71 10.27 5.56
CA PRO A 27 11.03 9.69 5.83
C PRO A 27 10.98 8.21 6.22
N THR A 28 9.79 7.66 6.51
CA THR A 28 9.61 6.27 6.96
C THR A 28 9.78 5.27 5.82
N LEU A 29 9.97 3.99 6.15
CA LEU A 29 10.05 2.93 5.14
C LEU A 29 8.78 2.84 4.29
N VAL A 30 7.59 3.04 4.87
CA VAL A 30 6.31 3.07 4.12
C VAL A 30 6.30 4.25 3.14
N GLY A 31 6.75 5.44 3.56
CA GLY A 31 6.87 6.61 2.70
C GLY A 31 7.82 6.39 1.52
N ARG A 32 8.99 5.80 1.78
CA ARG A 32 9.97 5.46 0.73
C ARG A 32 9.45 4.42 -0.25
N LEU A 33 8.70 3.41 0.21
CA LEU A 33 8.08 2.41 -0.65
C LEU A 33 6.95 2.98 -1.51
N ALA A 34 6.25 4.01 -1.02
CA ALA A 34 5.21 4.71 -1.77
C ALA A 34 5.77 5.71 -2.80
N CYS A 35 7.03 6.15 -2.64
CA CYS A 35 7.66 7.08 -3.56
C CYS A 35 7.79 6.49 -4.96
N GLY A 36 7.27 7.19 -5.98
CA GLY A 36 7.32 6.76 -7.38
C GLY A 36 6.38 5.61 -7.75
N ARG A 37 5.52 5.13 -6.83
CA ARG A 37 4.48 4.14 -7.16
C ARG A 37 3.17 4.79 -7.58
N ALA A 38 2.50 4.18 -8.56
CA ALA A 38 1.14 4.53 -8.92
C ALA A 38 0.20 4.20 -7.74
N TRP A 39 -0.63 5.17 -7.36
CA TRP A 39 -1.62 5.01 -6.31
C TRP A 39 -2.86 4.37 -6.88
N ILE A 40 -3.39 3.37 -6.19
CA ILE A 40 -4.67 2.74 -6.51
C ILE A 40 -5.72 3.31 -5.55
N GLU A 41 -6.85 3.75 -6.08
CA GLU A 41 -7.95 4.21 -5.26
C GLU A 41 -8.53 3.06 -4.43
N ARG A 42 -8.98 3.38 -3.21
CA ARG A 42 -9.60 2.40 -2.33
C ARG A 42 -10.81 1.73 -2.99
N THR A 43 -11.58 2.47 -3.77
CA THR A 43 -12.73 2.01 -4.56
C THR A 43 -12.32 0.90 -5.52
N THR A 44 -11.23 1.08 -6.28
CA THR A 44 -10.69 0.06 -7.19
C THR A 44 -10.33 -1.24 -6.48
N VAL A 45 -9.83 -1.15 -5.23
CA VAL A 45 -9.55 -2.32 -4.40
C VAL A 45 -10.85 -2.96 -3.89
N ALA A 46 -11.81 -2.15 -3.41
CA ALA A 46 -13.09 -2.62 -2.88
C ALA A 46 -13.95 -3.31 -3.94
N GLU A 47 -13.90 -2.82 -5.18
CA GLU A 47 -14.57 -3.40 -6.35
C GLU A 47 -13.81 -4.58 -6.96
N GLN A 48 -12.70 -5.04 -6.33
CA GLN A 48 -11.86 -6.14 -6.83
C GLN A 48 -11.27 -5.92 -8.23
N ARG A 49 -11.19 -4.67 -8.69
CA ARG A 49 -10.64 -4.27 -9.99
C ARG A 49 -9.13 -4.02 -9.97
N ALA A 50 -8.55 -3.90 -8.78
CA ALA A 50 -7.13 -3.69 -8.62
C ALA A 50 -6.35 -4.97 -8.92
N ASN A 51 -5.36 -4.89 -9.82
CA ASN A 51 -4.43 -5.99 -10.06
C ASN A 51 -3.41 -6.07 -8.91
N LEU A 52 -3.77 -6.82 -7.87
CA LEU A 52 -2.99 -6.95 -6.64
C LEU A 52 -2.14 -8.21 -6.69
N PRO A 53 -0.85 -8.16 -6.28
CA PRO A 53 -0.01 -9.35 -6.26
C PRO A 53 -0.63 -10.40 -5.32
N ASP A 54 -0.82 -11.60 -5.85
CA ASP A 54 -1.42 -12.76 -5.16
C ASP A 54 -2.92 -12.61 -4.79
N ALA A 55 -3.60 -11.49 -5.10
CA ALA A 55 -5.05 -11.36 -5.04
C ALA A 55 -5.63 -11.55 -6.44
N ARG A 56 -6.35 -12.67 -6.65
CA ARG A 56 -6.99 -12.95 -7.94
C ARG A 56 -8.00 -11.84 -8.25
N GLY A 57 -7.71 -10.98 -9.22
CA GLY A 57 -8.76 -10.18 -9.87
C GLY A 57 -9.76 -11.14 -10.51
N GLU A 58 -11.05 -10.83 -10.41
CA GLU A 58 -12.10 -11.60 -11.08
C GLU A 58 -11.80 -11.66 -12.59
N ARG A 59 -11.86 -12.88 -13.13
CA ARG A 59 -11.60 -13.21 -14.55
C ARG A 59 -12.67 -12.65 -15.46
#